data_AF-A0A8S2QU63-F1
#
_entry.id   AF-A0A8S2QU63-F1
#
_cell.length_a   1.000
_cell.length_b   1.000
_cell.length_c   1.000
_cell.angle_alpha   90.00
_cell.angle_beta   90.00
_cell.angle_gamma   90.00
#
_symmetry.space_group_name_H-M   'P 1'
#
loop_
_entity.id
_entity.type
_entity.pdbx_description
1 polymer ?
#
loop_
_entity_poly.entity_id
_entity_poly.type
_entity_poly.pdbx_seq_one_letter_code
_entity_poly.pdbx_strand_id
1 'polypeptide(L)'
;VLPKLIKLSPPVVKEVFNRLLGLNSSPETSHASPILSSELLIALHQIPSEECELKTTMNATTLCLNERSIYTHDVLAIVIQQLVDISPIPVLFMRTVLQALSFYPKMVGFVMNILQRLITKQAWKQARIWEGFIKCCQKTRPHSFPLLLQLPPPQLKHVFQTAPELREGLMRHLHSMSIGQRSLIPSSILTVIEDNSENVAPEIRIQTVPIPSLTSHEQ
;
A
#
# COMPACT_ATOMS: atom_id res chain seq x y z
N VAL A 1 22.33 12.47 11.94
CA VAL A 1 21.74 13.08 13.17
C VAL A 1 20.30 12.62 13.38
N LEU A 2 19.43 12.74 12.36
CA LEU A 2 18.01 12.35 12.44
C LEU A 2 17.75 10.91 12.95
N PRO A 3 18.51 9.86 12.55
CA PRO A 3 18.31 8.50 13.09
C PRO A 3 18.59 8.36 14.58
N LYS A 4 19.53 9.15 15.13
CA LYS A 4 19.79 9.19 16.57
C LYS A 4 18.67 9.93 17.32
N LEU A 5 18.13 10.99 16.70
CA LEU A 5 17.05 11.79 17.27
C LEU A 5 15.76 10.99 17.46
N ILE A 6 15.33 10.24 16.44
CA ILE A 6 14.05 9.51 16.47
C ILE A 6 14.08 8.29 17.42
N LYS A 7 15.25 7.90 17.92
CA LYS A 7 15.42 6.86 18.95
C LYS A 7 15.19 7.39 20.38
N LEU A 8 15.05 8.71 20.56
CA LEU A 8 14.71 9.32 21.85
C LEU A 8 13.25 9.02 22.23
N SER A 9 12.84 9.40 23.44
CA SER A 9 11.47 9.17 23.91
C SER A 9 10.45 9.93 23.05
N PRO A 10 9.23 9.39 22.84
CA PRO A 10 8.22 10.03 21.98
C PRO A 10 7.92 11.50 22.30
N PRO A 11 7.83 11.93 23.59
CA PRO A 11 7.65 13.34 23.92
C PRO A 11 8.82 14.22 23.44
N VAL A 12 10.05 13.72 23.55
CA VAL A 12 11.26 14.44 23.12
C VAL A 12 11.30 14.54 21.60
N VAL A 13 11.00 13.46 20.89
CA VAL A 13 10.91 13.47 19.42
C VAL A 13 9.86 14.46 18.95
N LYS A 14 8.67 14.44 19.58
CA LYS A 14 7.58 15.37 19.25
C LYS A 14 7.99 16.82 19.47
N GLU A 15 8.60 17.14 20.61
CA GLU A 15 9.06 18.50 20.91
C GLU A 15 10.12 18.98 19.91
N VAL A 16 11.05 18.11 19.51
CA VAL A 16 12.04 18.47 18.49
C VAL A 16 11.37 18.72 17.14
N PHE A 17 10.42 17.87 16.74
CA PHE A 17 9.68 18.09 15.49
C PHE A 17 8.90 19.40 15.52
N ASN A 18 8.22 19.71 16.63
CA ASN A 18 7.50 20.97 16.78
C ASN A 18 8.42 22.19 16.63
N ARG A 19 9.64 22.13 17.18
CA ARG A 19 10.66 23.17 17.00
C ARG A 19 11.15 23.25 15.55
N LEU A 20 11.45 22.11 14.94
CA LEU A 20 11.91 22.04 13.54
C LEU A 20 10.86 22.55 12.56
N LEU A 21 9.58 22.45 12.91
CA LEU A 21 8.44 22.87 12.09
C LEU A 21 7.93 24.28 12.44
N GLY A 22 8.58 24.99 13.36
CA GLY A 22 8.19 26.35 13.76
C GLY A 22 6.86 26.43 14.52
N LEU A 23 6.41 25.35 15.17
CA LEU A 23 5.17 25.35 15.96
C LEU A 23 5.32 26.03 17.33
N ASN A 24 6.53 26.07 17.86
CA ASN A 24 6.82 26.62 19.19
C ASN A 24 7.41 28.04 19.14
N SER A 25 7.51 28.68 17.97
CA SER A 25 7.99 30.06 17.84
C SER A 25 6.93 31.05 18.32
N SER A 26 7.24 31.80 19.39
CA SER A 26 6.51 33.01 19.77
C SER A 26 6.59 34.05 18.65
N PRO A 27 5.54 34.86 18.40
CA PRO A 27 5.58 35.93 17.41
C PRO A 27 6.74 36.92 17.61
N GLU A 28 7.26 37.06 18.84
CA GLU A 28 8.37 37.95 19.17
C GLU A 28 9.76 37.40 18.80
N THR A 29 9.86 36.10 18.52
CA THR A 29 11.08 35.41 18.07
C THR A 29 10.76 34.66 16.79
N SER A 30 10.47 35.41 15.72
CA SER A 30 10.17 34.86 14.40
C SER A 30 11.44 34.31 13.73
N HIS A 31 11.98 33.21 14.26
CA HIS A 31 12.94 32.40 13.53
C HIS A 31 12.16 31.57 12.50
N ALA A 32 12.44 31.79 11.21
CA ALA A 32 11.89 30.95 10.15
C ALA A 32 12.18 29.47 10.45
N SER A 33 11.20 28.60 10.16
CA SER A 33 11.33 27.15 10.31
C SER A 33 12.63 26.68 9.64
N PRO A 34 13.54 26.00 10.36
CA PRO A 34 14.85 25.63 9.81
C PRO A 34 14.77 24.57 8.71
N ILE A 35 13.63 23.89 8.57
CA ILE A 35 13.36 22.88 7.56
C ILE A 35 11.89 22.96 7.12
N LEU A 36 11.62 22.61 5.86
CA LEU A 36 10.24 22.46 5.38
C LEU A 36 9.62 21.18 5.94
N SER A 37 8.31 21.21 6.21
CA SER A 37 7.58 20.02 6.69
C SER A 37 7.69 18.84 5.74
N SER A 38 7.63 19.10 4.43
CA SER A 38 7.84 18.08 3.40
C SER A 38 9.22 17.44 3.51
N GLU A 39 10.27 18.24 3.65
CA GLU A 39 11.66 17.78 3.74
C GLU A 39 11.89 16.89 4.96
N LEU A 40 11.33 17.23 6.13
CA LEU A 40 11.43 16.38 7.32
C LEU A 40 10.81 15.00 7.06
N LEU A 41 9.60 14.96 6.51
CA LEU A 41 8.90 13.71 6.25
C LEU A 41 9.60 12.88 5.16
N ILE A 42 10.16 13.52 4.13
CA ILE A 42 10.97 12.84 3.11
C ILE A 42 12.24 12.26 3.74
N ALA A 43 12.95 13.04 4.55
CA ALA A 43 14.16 12.60 5.23
C ALA A 43 13.91 11.38 6.12
N LEU A 44 12.76 11.32 6.82
CA LEU A 44 12.37 10.13 7.60
C LEU A 44 12.23 8.88 6.73
N HIS A 45 11.67 9.00 5.52
CA HIS A 45 11.51 7.87 4.60
C HIS A 45 12.85 7.39 4.00
N GLN A 46 13.87 8.24 4.00
CA GLN A 46 15.18 7.96 3.44
C GLN A 46 16.19 7.43 4.47
N ILE A 47 15.79 7.25 5.74
CA ILE A 47 16.67 6.67 6.76
C ILE A 47 17.01 5.22 6.39
N PRO A 48 18.29 4.88 6.21
CA PRO A 48 18.71 3.51 5.91
C PRO A 48 18.35 2.54 7.05
N SER A 49 18.02 1.30 6.69
CA SER A 49 17.65 0.26 7.66
C SER A 49 18.76 -0.08 8.65
N GLU A 50 20.02 0.17 8.28
CA GLU A 50 21.20 -0.07 9.09
C GLU A 50 21.34 0.99 10.19
N GLU A 51 20.81 2.19 9.97
CA GLU A 51 20.92 3.31 10.89
C GLU A 51 19.76 3.36 11.90
N CYS A 52 18.58 2.89 11.53
CA CYS A 52 17.41 2.89 12.40
C CYS A 52 16.44 1.74 12.11
N GLU A 53 15.89 1.16 13.17
CA GLU A 53 14.83 0.17 13.06
C GLU A 53 13.60 0.76 12.39
N LEU A 54 13.00 -0.02 11.49
CA LEU A 54 11.83 0.41 10.75
C LEU A 54 10.67 0.84 11.65
N LYS A 55 10.45 0.14 12.77
CA LYS A 55 9.38 0.47 13.72
C LYS A 55 9.55 1.87 14.30
N THR A 56 10.79 2.28 14.58
CA THR A 56 11.13 3.61 15.08
C THR A 56 10.87 4.67 14.02
N THR A 57 11.33 4.44 12.78
CA THR A 57 11.05 5.33 11.65
C THR A 57 9.53 5.44 11.39
N MET A 58 8.80 4.33 11.46
CA MET A 58 7.33 4.33 11.35
C MET A 58 6.65 5.20 12.40
N ASN A 59 7.09 5.11 13.65
CA ASN A 59 6.53 5.90 14.75
C ASN A 59 6.79 7.39 14.53
N ALA A 60 8.01 7.76 14.14
CA ALA A 60 8.36 9.15 13.82
C ALA A 60 7.52 9.69 12.64
N THR A 61 7.38 8.92 11.56
CA THR A 61 6.51 9.26 10.43
C THR A 61 5.06 9.45 10.88
N THR A 62 4.54 8.59 11.76
CA THR A 62 3.18 8.73 12.31
C THR A 62 3.02 9.99 13.18
N LEU A 63 4.03 10.39 13.95
CA LEU A 63 4.00 11.66 14.70
C LEU A 63 3.85 12.85 13.74
N CYS A 64 4.63 12.90 12.65
CA CYS A 64 4.48 13.93 11.63
C CYS A 64 3.07 13.94 11.05
N LEU A 65 2.60 12.79 10.53
CA LEU A 65 1.31 12.69 9.84
C LEU A 65 0.09 13.03 10.72
N ASN A 66 0.23 12.95 12.05
CA ASN A 66 -0.83 13.32 12.99
C ASN A 66 -0.95 14.85 13.19
N GLU A 67 0.08 15.63 12.87
CA GLU A 67 0.05 17.09 12.91
C GLU A 67 -0.60 17.65 11.62
N ARG A 68 -1.92 17.42 11.49
CA ARG A 68 -2.70 17.67 10.26
C ARG A 68 -2.81 19.14 9.83
N SER A 69 -2.53 20.08 10.72
CA SER A 69 -2.42 21.50 10.38
C SER A 69 -1.16 21.81 9.58
N ILE A 70 -0.12 21.00 9.73
CA ILE A 70 1.17 21.12 9.03
C ILE A 70 1.18 20.23 7.80
N TYR A 71 0.82 18.95 7.98
CA TYR A 71 0.83 17.95 6.92
C TYR A 71 -0.52 17.91 6.22
N THR A 72 -0.84 19.03 5.59
CA THR A 72 -2.03 19.18 4.76
C THR A 72 -1.94 18.31 3.50
N HIS A 73 -3.06 18.14 2.81
CA HIS A 73 -3.11 17.45 1.53
C HIS A 73 -2.08 17.99 0.49
N ASP A 74 -1.82 19.31 0.46
CA ASP A 74 -0.81 19.92 -0.44
C ASP A 74 0.61 19.49 -0.09
N VAL A 75 0.96 19.54 1.21
CA VAL A 75 2.27 19.09 1.69
C VAL A 75 2.46 17.60 1.42
N LEU A 76 1.44 16.79 1.68
CA LEU A 76 1.48 15.35 1.42
C LEU A 76 1.57 15.03 -0.06
N ALA A 77 0.94 15.81 -0.93
CA ALA A 77 1.07 15.65 -2.38
C ALA A 77 2.53 15.86 -2.83
N ILE A 78 3.21 16.90 -2.31
CA ILE A 78 4.64 17.14 -2.57
C ILE A 78 5.48 15.96 -2.09
N VAL A 79 5.28 15.52 -0.85
CA VAL A 79 6.03 14.39 -0.26
C VAL A 79 5.83 13.12 -1.09
N ILE A 80 4.58 12.74 -1.39
CA ILE A 80 4.27 11.53 -2.14
C ILE A 80 4.86 11.60 -3.56
N GLN A 81 4.81 12.77 -4.22
CA GLN A 81 5.41 12.94 -5.54
C GLN A 81 6.92 12.75 -5.54
N GLN A 82 7.62 13.29 -4.54
CA GLN A 82 9.07 13.12 -4.47
C GLN A 82 9.45 11.69 -4.09
N LEU A 83 8.73 11.07 -3.15
CA LEU A 83 9.05 9.73 -2.68
C LEU A 83 8.88 8.64 -3.75
N VAL A 84 7.89 8.75 -4.64
CA VAL A 84 7.68 7.76 -5.71
C VAL A 84 8.79 7.81 -6.76
N ASP A 85 9.54 8.91 -6.85
CA ASP A 85 10.66 9.08 -7.78
C ASP A 85 11.97 8.47 -7.30
N ILE A 86 12.11 8.23 -6.00
CA ILE A 86 13.30 7.60 -5.41
C ILE A 86 13.40 6.13 -5.85
N SER A 87 14.63 5.67 -6.10
CA SER A 87 14.94 4.29 -6.47
C SER A 87 16.02 3.71 -5.54
N PRO A 88 15.77 2.60 -4.82
CA PRO A 88 14.49 1.91 -4.69
C PRO A 88 13.43 2.77 -3.97
N ILE A 89 12.14 2.44 -4.16
CA ILE A 89 11.05 3.19 -3.53
C ILE A 89 11.15 3.00 -2.00
N PRO A 90 11.06 4.06 -1.20
CA PRO A 90 11.15 3.98 0.24
C PRO A 90 10.11 3.03 0.83
N VAL A 91 10.54 2.14 1.72
CA VAL A 91 9.70 1.04 2.25
C VAL A 91 8.40 1.51 2.94
N LEU A 92 8.39 2.73 3.49
CA LEU A 92 7.22 3.33 4.15
C LEU A 92 6.29 4.08 3.21
N PHE A 93 6.63 4.21 1.93
CA PHE A 93 5.90 5.01 0.94
C PHE A 93 4.40 4.69 0.92
N MET A 94 4.04 3.42 0.73
CA MET A 94 2.62 3.04 0.65
C MET A 94 1.87 3.23 1.96
N ARG A 95 2.54 3.14 3.11
CA ARG A 95 1.92 3.46 4.40
C ARG A 95 1.51 4.93 4.45
N THR A 96 2.39 5.82 4.00
CA THR A 96 2.12 7.26 3.91
C THR A 96 0.99 7.56 2.91
N VAL A 97 0.97 6.92 1.75
CA VAL A 97 -0.13 7.06 0.76
C VAL A 97 -1.47 6.62 1.37
N LEU A 98 -1.51 5.46 2.03
CA LEU A 98 -2.72 4.94 2.67
C LEU A 98 -3.21 5.84 3.80
N GLN A 99 -2.28 6.37 4.62
CA GLN A 99 -2.61 7.27 5.71
C GLN A 99 -3.10 8.64 5.20
N ALA A 100 -2.48 9.17 4.14
CA ALA A 100 -2.94 10.38 3.48
C ALA A 100 -4.38 10.24 2.95
N LEU A 101 -4.71 9.11 2.31
CA LEU A 101 -6.08 8.83 1.86
C LEU A 101 -7.08 8.72 3.01
N SER A 102 -6.67 8.15 4.15
CA SER A 102 -7.51 8.08 5.34
C SER A 102 -7.84 9.45 5.92
N PHE A 103 -6.94 10.43 5.81
CA PHE A 103 -7.17 11.79 6.28
C PHE A 103 -7.82 12.70 5.23
N TYR A 104 -7.50 12.49 3.96
CA TYR A 104 -7.91 13.34 2.85
C TYR A 104 -8.47 12.50 1.68
N PRO A 105 -9.71 12.00 1.78
CA PRO A 105 -10.32 11.18 0.74
C PRO A 105 -10.41 11.85 -0.63
N LYS A 106 -10.38 13.19 -0.69
CA LYS A 106 -10.35 13.96 -1.95
C LYS A 106 -9.07 13.73 -2.78
N MET A 107 -8.03 13.14 -2.20
CA MET A 107 -6.79 12.83 -2.89
C MET A 107 -6.86 11.57 -3.78
N VAL A 108 -8.00 10.84 -3.83
CA VAL A 108 -8.11 9.59 -4.62
C VAL A 108 -7.63 9.76 -6.05
N GLY A 109 -8.05 10.80 -6.76
CA GLY A 109 -7.63 11.05 -8.15
C GLY A 109 -6.11 11.23 -8.29
N PHE A 110 -5.50 12.02 -7.41
CA PHE A 110 -4.04 12.17 -7.34
C PHE A 110 -3.36 10.82 -7.08
N VAL A 111 -3.86 10.05 -6.11
CA VAL A 111 -3.27 8.75 -5.76
C VAL A 111 -3.42 7.74 -6.90
N MET A 112 -4.48 7.78 -7.72
CA MET A 112 -4.58 6.90 -8.88
C MET A 112 -3.44 7.15 -9.88
N ASN A 113 -3.04 8.41 -10.09
CA ASN A 113 -1.87 8.74 -10.90
C ASN A 113 -0.57 8.21 -10.29
N ILE A 114 -0.42 8.29 -8.97
CA ILE A 114 0.72 7.71 -8.25
C ILE A 114 0.78 6.19 -8.45
N LEU A 115 -0.33 5.48 -8.27
CA LEU A 115 -0.38 4.05 -8.46
C LEU A 115 -0.09 3.65 -9.92
N GLN A 116 -0.52 4.44 -10.91
CA GLN A 116 -0.16 4.21 -12.30
C GLN A 116 1.36 4.27 -12.51
N ARG A 117 2.05 5.24 -11.89
CA ARG A 117 3.51 5.34 -11.93
C ARG A 117 4.18 4.12 -11.28
N LEU A 118 3.59 3.57 -10.22
CA LEU A 118 4.09 2.34 -9.57
C LEU A 118 4.00 1.12 -10.48
N ILE A 119 3.00 1.05 -11.38
CA ILE A 119 2.94 -0.02 -12.40
C ILE A 119 4.14 0.11 -13.34
N THR A 120 4.41 1.31 -13.88
CA THR A 120 5.56 1.55 -14.77
C THR A 120 6.89 1.24 -14.08
N LYS A 121 7.00 1.54 -12.78
CA LYS A 121 8.18 1.20 -11.95
C LYS A 121 8.22 -0.25 -11.49
N GLN A 122 7.26 -1.09 -11.90
CA GLN A 122 7.18 -2.50 -11.55
C GLN A 122 7.22 -2.74 -10.03
N ALA A 123 6.36 -2.04 -9.29
CA ALA A 123 6.31 -2.08 -7.83
C ALA A 123 6.18 -3.50 -7.24
N TRP A 124 5.67 -4.47 -8.01
CA TRP A 124 5.64 -5.89 -7.66
C TRP A 124 7.02 -6.52 -7.39
N LYS A 125 8.12 -5.89 -7.83
CA LYS A 125 9.48 -6.32 -7.47
C LYS A 125 9.84 -6.02 -6.00
N GLN A 126 9.07 -5.18 -5.32
CA GLN A 126 9.28 -4.80 -3.92
C GLN A 126 8.05 -5.21 -3.10
N ALA A 127 8.14 -6.35 -2.40
CA ALA A 127 7.00 -7.00 -1.75
C ALA A 127 6.16 -6.05 -0.86
N ARG A 128 6.81 -5.18 -0.07
CA ARG A 128 6.11 -4.23 0.83
C ARG A 128 5.39 -3.11 0.08
N ILE A 129 5.97 -2.62 -1.01
CA ILE A 129 5.31 -1.62 -1.87
C ILE A 129 4.14 -2.28 -2.59
N TRP A 130 4.32 -3.52 -3.07
CA TRP A 130 3.28 -4.28 -3.75
C TRP A 130 2.08 -4.59 -2.87
N GLU A 131 2.32 -5.05 -1.64
CA GLU A 131 1.26 -5.26 -0.65
C GLU A 131 0.48 -3.97 -0.40
N GLY A 132 1.19 -2.85 -0.24
CA GLY A 132 0.58 -1.54 -0.09
C GLY A 132 -0.22 -1.09 -1.33
N PHE A 133 0.26 -1.39 -2.54
CA PHE A 133 -0.44 -1.13 -3.80
C PHE A 133 -1.79 -1.85 -3.83
N ILE A 134 -1.83 -3.15 -3.52
CA ILE A 134 -3.06 -3.95 -3.48
C ILE A 134 -4.05 -3.39 -2.45
N LYS A 135 -3.56 -3.08 -1.24
CA LYS A 135 -4.36 -2.44 -0.19
C LYS A 135 -4.94 -1.11 -0.63
N CYS A 136 -4.17 -0.31 -1.36
CA CYS A 136 -4.64 0.96 -1.88
C CYS A 136 -5.76 0.74 -2.91
N CYS A 137 -5.58 -0.20 -3.84
CA CYS A 137 -6.61 -0.57 -4.81
C CYS A 137 -7.91 -1.04 -4.15
N GLN A 138 -7.84 -1.86 -3.08
CA GLN A 138 -9.03 -2.28 -2.31
C GLN A 138 -9.77 -1.08 -1.71
N LYS A 139 -9.03 -0.11 -1.18
CA LYS A 139 -9.56 1.07 -0.48
C LYS A 139 -10.18 2.10 -1.42
N THR A 140 -9.73 2.18 -2.67
CA THR A 140 -10.16 3.21 -3.62
C THR A 140 -11.14 2.71 -4.69
N ARG A 141 -11.66 1.49 -4.56
CA ARG A 141 -12.75 0.98 -5.41
C ARG A 141 -13.91 2.00 -5.46
N PRO A 142 -14.55 2.20 -6.64
CA PRO A 142 -14.27 1.55 -7.92
C PRO A 142 -13.14 2.21 -8.74
N HIS A 143 -12.56 3.32 -8.28
CA HIS A 143 -11.57 4.12 -9.03
C HIS A 143 -10.30 3.35 -9.41
N SER A 144 -9.95 2.30 -8.66
CA SER A 144 -8.80 1.45 -8.95
C SER A 144 -9.03 0.45 -10.09
N PHE A 145 -10.26 0.22 -10.55
CA PHE A 145 -10.53 -0.81 -11.55
C PHE A 145 -9.85 -0.56 -12.91
N PRO A 146 -9.88 0.66 -13.49
CA PRO A 146 -9.14 0.95 -14.72
C PRO A 146 -7.63 0.78 -14.57
N LEU A 147 -7.09 0.97 -13.36
CA LEU A 147 -5.68 0.75 -13.06
C LEU A 147 -5.35 -0.74 -13.02
N LEU A 148 -6.21 -1.59 -12.45
CA LEU A 148 -6.01 -3.04 -12.41
C LEU A 148 -5.95 -3.65 -13.82
N LEU A 149 -6.71 -3.10 -14.77
CA LEU A 149 -6.69 -3.54 -16.18
C LEU A 149 -5.37 -3.23 -16.90
N GLN A 150 -4.51 -2.38 -16.34
CA GLN A 150 -3.18 -2.04 -16.89
C GLN A 150 -2.07 -2.96 -16.36
N LEU A 151 -2.35 -3.81 -15.36
CA LEU A 151 -1.37 -4.74 -14.83
C LEU A 151 -1.08 -5.86 -15.84
N PRO A 152 0.16 -6.37 -15.90
CA PRO A 152 0.41 -7.58 -16.67
C PRO A 152 -0.35 -8.79 -16.07
N PRO A 153 -0.70 -9.80 -16.89
CA PRO A 153 -1.51 -10.95 -16.46
C PRO A 153 -1.04 -11.64 -15.17
N PRO A 154 0.26 -11.95 -14.95
CA PRO A 154 0.69 -12.62 -13.72
C PRO A 154 0.51 -11.74 -12.47
N GLN A 155 0.71 -10.42 -12.59
CA GLN A 155 0.49 -9.50 -11.48
C GLN A 155 -1.01 -9.38 -11.18
N LEU A 156 -1.87 -9.28 -12.19
CA LEU A 156 -3.31 -9.24 -11.99
C LEU A 156 -3.82 -10.52 -11.29
N LYS A 157 -3.31 -11.68 -11.70
CA LYS A 157 -3.63 -12.96 -11.03
C LYS A 157 -3.22 -12.93 -9.55
N HIS A 158 -2.03 -12.43 -9.24
CA HIS A 158 -1.57 -12.28 -7.86
C HIS A 158 -2.45 -11.30 -7.05
N VAL A 159 -2.93 -10.22 -7.67
CA VAL A 159 -3.88 -9.31 -7.02
C VAL A 159 -5.13 -10.08 -6.58
N PHE A 160 -5.71 -10.91 -7.45
CA PHE A 160 -6.90 -11.69 -7.10
C PHE A 160 -6.64 -12.78 -6.07
N GLN A 161 -5.45 -13.38 -6.06
CA GLN A 161 -5.05 -14.32 -5.00
C GLN A 161 -4.93 -13.63 -3.63
N THR A 162 -4.52 -12.37 -3.61
CA THR A 162 -4.33 -11.60 -2.36
C THR A 162 -5.61 -10.92 -1.89
N ALA A 163 -6.45 -10.48 -2.83
CA ALA A 163 -7.67 -9.71 -2.60
C ALA A 163 -8.78 -10.15 -3.58
N PRO A 164 -9.42 -11.31 -3.34
CA PRO A 164 -10.42 -11.89 -4.24
C PRO A 164 -11.60 -10.95 -4.53
N GLU A 165 -11.98 -10.09 -3.58
CA GLU A 165 -13.08 -9.14 -3.75
C GLU A 165 -12.80 -8.04 -4.78
N LEU A 166 -11.52 -7.82 -5.16
CA LEU A 166 -11.18 -6.96 -6.29
C LEU A 166 -11.61 -7.57 -7.61
N ARG A 167 -11.57 -8.91 -7.73
CA ARG A 167 -12.00 -9.63 -8.93
C ARG A 167 -13.49 -9.45 -9.19
N GLU A 168 -14.31 -9.74 -8.17
CA GLU A 168 -15.76 -9.59 -8.26
C GLU A 168 -16.16 -8.14 -8.60
N GLY A 169 -15.49 -7.17 -7.97
CA GLY A 169 -15.70 -5.76 -8.25
C GLY A 169 -15.33 -5.39 -9.68
N LEU A 170 -14.20 -5.90 -10.16
CA LEU A 170 -13.74 -5.66 -11.53
C LEU A 170 -14.66 -6.30 -12.56
N MET A 171 -15.15 -7.52 -12.33
CA MET A 171 -16.13 -8.17 -13.21
C MET A 171 -17.43 -7.35 -13.32
N ARG A 172 -17.96 -6.86 -12.19
CA ARG A 172 -19.12 -5.97 -12.19
C ARG A 172 -18.84 -4.68 -12.96
N HIS A 173 -17.64 -4.13 -12.82
CA HIS A 173 -17.23 -2.95 -13.58
C HIS A 173 -17.17 -3.23 -15.08
N LEU A 174 -16.58 -4.35 -15.52
CA LEU A 174 -16.63 -4.78 -16.90
C LEU A 174 -18.07 -4.91 -17.38
N HIS A 175 -18.95 -5.53 -16.59
CA HIS A 175 -20.36 -5.67 -16.91
C HIS A 175 -21.08 -4.34 -17.17
N SER A 176 -20.65 -3.27 -16.50
CA SER A 176 -21.16 -1.91 -16.72
C SER A 176 -20.54 -1.17 -17.92
N MET A 177 -19.40 -1.64 -18.45
CA MET A 177 -18.75 -1.00 -19.60
C MET A 177 -19.51 -1.25 -20.91
N SER A 178 -19.41 -0.30 -21.83
CA SER A 178 -19.91 -0.47 -23.19
C SER A 178 -19.09 -1.52 -23.96
N ILE A 179 -19.69 -2.09 -25.01
CA ILE A 179 -19.05 -3.10 -25.86
C ILE A 179 -17.72 -2.58 -26.42
N GLY A 180 -17.70 -1.33 -26.89
CA GLY A 180 -16.50 -0.70 -27.45
C GLY A 180 -15.38 -0.48 -26.42
N GLN A 181 -15.71 -0.26 -25.14
CA GLN A 181 -14.71 -0.19 -24.08
C GLN A 181 -14.13 -1.57 -23.76
N ARG A 182 -14.97 -2.60 -23.72
CA ARG A 182 -14.51 -3.97 -23.45
C ARG A 182 -13.62 -4.51 -24.56
N SER A 183 -13.87 -4.16 -25.82
CA SER A 183 -13.06 -4.62 -26.96
C SER A 183 -11.63 -4.07 -26.94
N LEU A 184 -11.34 -3.03 -26.15
CA LEU A 184 -9.98 -2.50 -25.95
C LEU A 184 -9.18 -3.29 -24.90
N ILE A 185 -9.80 -4.19 -24.16
CA ILE A 185 -9.14 -4.96 -23.11
C ILE A 185 -8.44 -6.16 -23.75
N PRO A 186 -7.12 -6.37 -23.52
CA PRO A 186 -6.41 -7.51 -24.07
C PRO A 186 -7.03 -8.84 -23.62
N SER A 187 -7.15 -9.81 -24.56
CA SER A 187 -7.73 -11.13 -24.26
C SER A 187 -7.01 -11.84 -23.11
N SER A 188 -5.70 -11.67 -22.97
CA SER A 188 -4.91 -12.23 -21.86
C SER A 188 -5.34 -11.71 -20.49
N ILE A 189 -5.84 -10.48 -20.41
CA ILE A 189 -6.38 -9.89 -19.19
C ILE A 189 -7.78 -10.43 -18.91
N LEU A 190 -8.63 -10.51 -19.94
CA LEU A 190 -9.97 -11.09 -19.81
C LEU A 190 -9.90 -12.54 -19.32
N THR A 191 -8.99 -13.35 -19.88
CA THR A 191 -8.78 -14.73 -19.42
C THR A 191 -8.44 -14.78 -17.94
N VAL A 192 -7.58 -13.90 -17.41
CA VAL A 192 -7.27 -13.89 -15.96
C VAL A 192 -8.49 -13.49 -15.11
N ILE A 193 -9.33 -12.59 -15.61
CA ILE A 193 -10.55 -12.13 -14.92
C ILE A 193 -11.64 -13.20 -14.95
N GLU A 194 -11.68 -14.04 -15.98
CA GLU A 194 -12.67 -15.11 -16.19
C GLU A 194 -12.19 -16.47 -15.65
N ASP A 195 -10.88 -16.70 -15.51
CA ASP A 195 -10.25 -17.93 -15.01
C ASP A 195 -10.61 -18.20 -13.55
N ASN A 196 -11.78 -18.78 -13.32
CA ASN A 196 -12.32 -19.06 -12.00
C ASN A 196 -11.59 -20.26 -11.39
N SER A 197 -10.29 -20.11 -11.12
CA SER A 197 -9.46 -21.07 -10.39
C SER A 197 -9.83 -21.13 -8.90
N GLU A 198 -11.12 -21.20 -8.62
CA GLU A 198 -11.71 -22.07 -7.60
C GLU A 198 -12.26 -23.30 -8.34
N ASN A 199 -11.38 -24.22 -8.77
CA ASN A 199 -11.80 -25.53 -9.26
C ASN A 199 -11.03 -26.61 -8.49
N VAL A 200 -11.69 -27.05 -7.41
CA VAL A 200 -11.61 -28.37 -6.76
C VAL A 200 -10.22 -28.79 -6.28
N ALA A 201 -9.98 -28.62 -4.97
CA ALA A 201 -9.07 -29.53 -4.27
C ALA A 201 -9.55 -30.96 -4.55
N PRO A 202 -8.69 -31.90 -4.98
CA PRO A 202 -9.14 -33.27 -5.19
C PRO A 202 -9.62 -33.80 -3.85
N GLU A 203 -10.92 -34.08 -3.77
CA GLU A 203 -11.48 -34.90 -2.69
C GLU A 203 -10.70 -36.22 -2.72
N ILE A 204 -9.78 -36.36 -1.77
CA ILE A 204 -9.15 -37.64 -1.48
C ILE A 204 -10.28 -38.51 -0.98
N ARG A 205 -10.86 -39.28 -1.89
CA ARG A 205 -11.84 -40.32 -1.57
C ARG A 205 -11.08 -41.36 -0.75
N ILE A 206 -11.11 -41.22 0.57
CA ILE A 206 -10.61 -42.23 1.49
C ILE A 206 -11.48 -43.45 1.23
N GLN A 207 -10.96 -44.41 0.45
CA GLN A 207 -11.50 -45.76 0.43
C GLN A 207 -11.28 -46.32 1.84
N THR A 208 -12.33 -46.31 2.64
CA THR A 208 -12.40 -47.08 3.87
C THR A 208 -12.33 -48.55 3.47
N VAL A 209 -11.15 -49.15 3.61
CA VAL A 209 -10.97 -50.60 3.51
C VAL A 209 -11.75 -51.24 4.65
N PRO A 210 -12.66 -52.21 4.39
CA PRO A 210 -13.36 -52.91 5.45
C PRO A 210 -12.38 -53.72 6.29
N ILE A 211 -12.45 -53.56 7.61
CA ILE A 211 -11.70 -54.35 8.59
C ILE A 211 -12.20 -55.80 8.50
N PRO A 212 -11.34 -56.83 8.33
CA PRO A 212 -11.78 -58.21 8.38
C PRO A 212 -12.18 -58.58 9.81
N SER A 213 -13.37 -59.13 9.96
CA SER A 213 -13.88 -59.73 11.19
C SER A 213 -12.96 -60.86 11.64
N LEU A 214 -12.35 -60.74 12.82
CA LEU A 214 -11.69 -61.86 13.50
C LEU A 214 -12.78 -62.84 13.95
N THR A 215 -12.95 -63.93 13.21
CA THR A 215 -13.63 -65.12 13.68
C THR A 215 -12.70 -65.83 14.66
N SER A 216 -13.00 -65.69 15.96
CA SER A 216 -12.48 -66.57 17.00
C SER A 216 -13.10 -67.96 16.81
N HIS A 217 -12.32 -68.91 16.30
CA HIS A 217 -12.62 -70.33 16.49
C HIS A 217 -11.58 -70.94 17.42
N GLU A 218 -12.12 -71.39 18.54
CA GLU A 218 -11.65 -72.36 19.52
C GLU A 218 -10.49 -73.26 19.10
N GLN A 219 -9.48 -73.32 19.98
CA GLN A 219 -9.04 -74.56 20.63
C GLN A 219 -8.65 -74.25 22.07
#